data_AF-A0A0M8PBJ1-F1
#
_entry.id   AF-A0A0M8PBJ1-F1
#
_cell.length_a   1.000
_cell.length_b   1.000
_cell.length_c   1.000
_cell.angle_alpha   90.00
_cell.angle_beta   90.00
_cell.angle_gamma   90.00
#
_symmetry.space_group_name_H-M   'P 1'
#
loop_
_entity.id
_entity.type
_entity.pdbx_description
1 polymer ?
#
loop_
_entity_poly.entity_id
_entity_poly.type
_entity_poly.pdbx_seq_one_letter_code
_entity_poly.pdbx_strand_id
1 'polypeptide(L)'
;MQHVVKYIRGSDQGLIFGRTDELQFLAFADASHADWQDSKSTEGVVWFFAGSPIAWSTKKYTITANSTTVAEWCVWVKSTPLAHNSVIGYYL
;
A
#
# COMPACT_ATOMS: atom_id res chain seq x y z
N MET A 1 -16.21 14.52 6.34
CA MET A 1 -14.77 14.58 6.70
C MET A 1 -14.44 15.41 7.96
N GLN A 2 -15.25 16.40 8.38
CA GLN A 2 -14.89 17.26 9.52
C GLN A 2 -14.77 16.51 10.87
N HIS A 3 -15.53 15.43 11.07
CA HIS A 3 -15.53 14.68 12.33
C HIS A 3 -14.22 13.91 12.57
N VAL A 4 -13.65 13.29 11.54
CA VAL A 4 -12.38 12.55 11.64
C VAL A 4 -11.22 13.49 11.95
N VAL A 5 -11.15 14.64 11.28
CA VAL A 5 -10.10 15.65 11.53
C VAL A 5 -10.21 16.22 12.95
N LYS A 6 -11.43 16.49 13.43
CA LYS A 6 -11.66 16.95 14.81
C LYS A 6 -11.27 15.89 15.84
N TYR A 7 -11.55 14.62 15.57
CA TYR A 7 -11.16 13.49 16.43
C TYR A 7 -9.65 13.36 16.54
N ILE A 8 -8.93 13.36 15.41
CA ILE A 8 -7.46 13.29 15.39
C ILE A 8 -6.86 14.48 16.14
N ARG A 9 -7.40 15.69 15.95
CA ARG A 9 -6.92 16.91 16.62
C ARG A 9 -7.09 16.88 18.15
N GLY A 10 -8.12 16.19 18.65
CA GLY A 10 -8.38 16.06 20.09
C GLY A 10 -7.71 14.85 20.74
N SER A 11 -6.99 14.04 19.95
CA SER A 11 -6.34 12.81 20.37
C SER A 11 -4.86 13.06 20.59
N ASP A 12 -4.27 12.46 21.62
CA ASP A 12 -2.82 12.47 21.89
C ASP A 12 -2.07 11.36 21.11
N GLN A 13 -2.75 10.72 20.16
CA GLN A 13 -2.17 9.70 19.28
C GLN A 13 -1.52 10.38 18.07
N GLY A 14 -0.33 9.91 17.71
CA GLY A 14 0.41 10.38 16.52
C GLY A 14 1.22 9.25 15.90
N LEU A 15 1.75 9.50 14.70
CA LEU A 15 2.69 8.59 14.06
C LEU A 15 4.05 8.69 14.75
N ILE A 16 4.60 7.56 15.16
CA ILE A 16 5.93 7.48 15.77
C ILE A 16 6.91 7.11 14.67
N PHE A 17 7.69 8.09 14.22
CA PHE A 17 8.76 7.84 13.26
C PHE A 17 10.01 7.38 14.00
N GLY A 18 10.58 6.26 13.56
CA GLY A 18 11.87 5.79 14.04
C GLY A 18 12.99 6.75 13.61
N ARG A 19 14.05 6.79 14.40
CA ARG A 19 15.27 7.50 14.00
C ARG A 19 15.94 6.70 12.89
N THR A 20 15.93 7.23 11.67
CA THR A 20 16.58 6.64 10.50
C THR A 20 17.48 7.67 9.84
N ASP A 21 18.66 7.24 9.40
CA ASP A 21 19.57 8.07 8.62
C ASP A 21 19.16 8.09 7.12
N GLU A 22 18.29 7.15 6.72
CA GLU A 22 17.74 7.03 5.37
C GLU A 22 16.24 7.35 5.38
N LEU A 23 15.89 8.55 4.94
CA LEU A 23 14.50 8.99 4.72
C LEU A 23 13.99 8.45 3.38
N GLN A 24 13.77 7.14 3.33
CA GLN A 24 13.21 6.47 2.16
C GLN A 24 11.75 6.10 2.42
N PHE A 25 10.95 6.16 1.36
CA PHE A 25 9.63 5.54 1.36
C PHE A 25 9.80 4.05 1.04
N LEU A 26 9.09 3.21 1.79
CA LEU A 26 9.06 1.76 1.58
C LEU A 26 7.62 1.38 1.27
N ALA A 27 7.37 0.72 0.16
CA ALA A 27 6.03 0.23 -0.18
C ALA A 27 6.01 -1.29 -0.16
N PHE A 28 4.97 -1.86 0.45
CA PHE A 28 4.65 -3.29 0.33
C PHE A 28 3.38 -3.42 -0.48
N ALA A 29 3.47 -4.18 -1.55
CA ALA A 29 2.38 -4.47 -2.46
C ALA A 29 1.99 -5.95 -2.33
N ASP A 30 0.70 -6.21 -2.26
CA ASP A 30 0.13 -7.57 -2.26
C ASP A 30 -1.04 -7.63 -3.24
N ALA A 31 -1.25 -8.80 -3.85
CA ALA A 31 -2.29 -9.02 -4.82
C ALA A 31 -2.92 -10.40 -4.61
N SER A 32 -4.22 -10.43 -4.35
CA SER A 32 -4.96 -11.66 -4.18
C SER A 32 -5.76 -11.99 -5.45
N HIS A 33 -5.72 -13.24 -5.90
CA HIS A 33 -6.26 -13.69 -7.18
C HIS A 33 -7.55 -14.49 -7.03
N ALA A 34 -8.56 -14.14 -7.84
CA ALA A 34 -9.87 -14.79 -7.86
C ALA A 34 -10.65 -14.75 -6.52
N ASP A 35 -10.33 -13.80 -5.66
CA ASP A 35 -10.94 -13.59 -4.33
C ASP A 35 -12.43 -13.23 -4.34
N TRP A 36 -13.00 -12.92 -5.51
CA TRP A 36 -14.40 -12.54 -5.64
C TRP A 36 -15.07 -13.34 -6.75
N GLN A 37 -16.40 -13.42 -6.70
CA GLN A 37 -17.25 -14.13 -7.68
C GLN A 37 -17.02 -13.69 -9.14
N ASP A 38 -16.43 -12.52 -9.36
CA ASP A 38 -16.09 -11.97 -10.68
C ASP A 38 -14.70 -12.42 -11.19
N SER A 39 -13.99 -13.28 -10.45
CA SER A 39 -12.58 -13.67 -10.66
C SER A 39 -11.60 -12.49 -10.71
N LYS A 40 -12.01 -11.31 -10.22
CA LYS A 40 -11.20 -10.09 -10.21
C LYS A 40 -10.26 -10.08 -9.01
N SER A 41 -9.00 -9.79 -9.27
CA SER A 41 -7.98 -9.67 -8.22
C SER A 41 -8.20 -8.42 -7.37
N THR A 42 -7.85 -8.51 -6.08
CA THR A 42 -7.78 -7.35 -5.18
C THR A 42 -6.32 -7.02 -4.94
N GLU A 43 -5.94 -5.76 -5.11
CA GLU A 43 -4.60 -5.25 -4.81
C GLU A 43 -4.63 -4.44 -3.52
N GLY A 44 -3.61 -4.62 -2.71
CA GLY A 44 -3.32 -3.82 -1.53
C GLY A 44 -1.92 -3.24 -1.62
N VAL A 45 -1.76 -1.98 -1.23
CA VAL A 45 -0.45 -1.39 -1.01
C VAL A 45 -0.43 -0.66 0.31
N VAL A 46 0.66 -0.81 1.05
CA VAL A 46 0.95 -0.07 2.29
C VAL A 46 2.29 0.62 2.14
N TRP A 47 2.30 1.93 2.39
CA TRP A 47 3.47 2.79 2.35
C TRP A 47 3.94 3.07 3.77
N PHE A 48 5.23 2.89 3.98
CA PHE A 48 5.96 3.17 5.19
C PHE A 48 6.94 4.31 4.97
N PHE A 49 7.12 5.10 6.02
CA PHE A 49 8.12 6.15 6.11
C PHE A 49 8.74 6.13 7.49
N ALA A 50 10.08 6.09 7.56
CA ALA A 50 10.83 6.01 8.82
C ALA A 50 10.26 4.94 9.80
N GLY A 51 9.93 3.75 9.28
CA GLY A 51 9.41 2.63 10.06
C GLY A 51 7.92 2.69 10.43
N SER A 52 7.22 3.78 10.10
CA SER A 52 5.79 3.96 10.38
C SER A 52 4.92 3.89 9.11
N PRO A 53 3.77 3.19 9.12
CA PRO A 53 2.85 3.20 7.99
C PRO A 53 2.15 4.56 7.87
N ILE A 54 2.23 5.18 6.70
CA ILE A 54 1.71 6.54 6.44
C ILE A 54 0.51 6.55 5.49
N ALA A 55 0.41 5.56 4.61
CA ALA A 55 -0.68 5.46 3.66
C ALA A 55 -0.93 4.00 3.30
N TRP A 56 -2.18 3.66 3.07
CA TRP A 56 -2.56 2.38 2.52
C TRP A 56 -3.71 2.59 1.55
N SER A 57 -3.77 1.75 0.53
CA SER A 57 -4.90 1.72 -0.39
C SER A 57 -5.15 0.31 -0.85
N THR A 58 -6.43 -0.05 -0.92
CA THR A 58 -6.87 -1.29 -1.53
C THR A 58 -7.73 -0.95 -2.74
N LYS A 59 -7.51 -1.67 -3.84
CA LYS A 59 -8.27 -1.46 -5.07
C LYS A 59 -8.62 -2.82 -5.66
N LYS A 60 -9.85 -2.95 -6.15
CA LYS A 60 -10.26 -4.12 -6.93
C LYS A 60 -9.87 -3.88 -8.38
N TYR A 61 -9.15 -4.82 -9.00
CA TYR A 61 -8.84 -4.72 -10.42
C TYR A 61 -10.11 -4.84 -11.26
N THR A 62 -10.17 -4.03 -12.31
CA THR A 62 -11.21 -4.13 -13.34
C THR A 62 -10.94 -5.28 -14.32
N ILE A 63 -9.67 -5.69 -14.43
CA ILE A 63 -9.17 -6.74 -15.32
C ILE A 63 -8.92 -8.01 -14.50
N THR A 64 -9.35 -9.15 -15.01
CA THR A 64 -9.05 -10.47 -14.44
C THR A 64 -7.61 -10.84 -14.78
N ALA A 65 -6.73 -10.92 -13.77
CA ALA A 65 -5.40 -11.50 -13.95
C ALA A 65 -5.56 -13.01 -14.21
N ASN A 66 -4.72 -13.60 -15.05
CA ASN A 66 -4.83 -15.03 -15.40
C ASN A 66 -4.00 -15.93 -14.47
N SER A 67 -3.32 -15.35 -13.47
CA SER A 67 -2.55 -16.02 -12.43
C SER A 67 -2.23 -15.06 -11.26
N THR A 68 -1.79 -15.61 -10.13
CA THR A 68 -1.28 -14.84 -8.98
C THR A 68 -0.06 -13.99 -9.37
N THR A 69 0.91 -14.57 -10.09
CA THR A 69 2.13 -13.87 -10.52
C THR A 69 1.83 -12.64 -11.39
N VAL A 70 0.84 -12.74 -12.29
CA VAL A 70 0.44 -11.61 -13.14
C VAL A 70 -0.25 -10.52 -12.30
N ALA A 71 -1.04 -10.92 -11.29
CA ALA A 71 -1.66 -9.98 -10.38
C ALA A 71 -0.60 -9.20 -9.59
N GLU A 72 0.37 -9.89 -8.98
CA GLU A 72 1.48 -9.29 -8.22
C GLU A 72 2.30 -8.31 -9.07
N TRP A 73 2.71 -8.73 -10.27
CA TRP A 73 3.45 -7.88 -11.21
C TRP A 73 2.69 -6.59 -11.55
N CYS A 74 1.38 -6.71 -11.76
CA CYS A 74 0.55 -5.55 -12.09
C CYS A 74 0.47 -4.55 -10.93
N VAL A 75 0.43 -5.01 -9.68
CA VAL A 75 0.42 -4.11 -8.51
C VAL A 75 1.77 -3.42 -8.41
N TRP A 76 2.84 -4.18 -8.58
CA TRP A 76 4.21 -3.68 -8.54
C TRP A 76 4.45 -2.51 -9.48
N VAL A 77 4.10 -2.68 -10.76
CA VAL A 77 4.26 -1.65 -11.79
C VAL A 77 3.40 -0.41 -11.50
N LYS A 78 2.29 -0.53 -10.78
CA LYS A 78 1.48 0.64 -10.40
C LYS A 78 2.03 1.39 -9.19
N SER A 79 2.74 0.71 -8.29
CA SER A 79 3.37 1.34 -7.13
C SER A 79 4.66 2.10 -7.49
N THR A 80 5.34 1.78 -8.59
CA THR A 80 6.60 2.42 -9.02
C THR A 80 6.51 3.88 -9.46
N PRO A 81 5.48 4.40 -10.16
CA PRO A 81 5.46 5.82 -10.56
C PRO A 81 5.38 6.83 -9.40
N LEU A 82 5.06 6.39 -8.17
CA LEU A 82 5.14 7.23 -6.95
C LEU A 82 6.52 7.18 -6.27
N ALA A 83 7.44 6.37 -6.79
CA ALA A 83 8.65 5.92 -6.09
C ALA A 83 9.97 6.48 -6.65
N HIS A 84 10.06 7.78 -6.95
CA HIS A 84 11.32 8.42 -7.38
C HIS A 84 12.42 8.46 -6.28
N ASN A 85 12.32 7.61 -5.26
CA ASN A 85 13.37 7.24 -4.30
C ASN A 85 12.90 6.10 -3.33
N SER A 86 12.05 5.17 -3.79
CA SER A 86 11.41 4.19 -2.89
C SER A 86 11.81 2.76 -3.21
N VAL A 87 12.10 1.98 -2.17
CA VAL A 87 12.26 0.53 -2.26
C VAL A 87 10.86 -0.08 -2.16
N ILE A 88 10.51 -0.96 -3.10
CA ILE A 88 9.27 -1.74 -3.02
C ILE A 88 9.68 -3.15 -2.58
N GLY A 89 9.09 -3.64 -1.50
CA GLY A 89 9.33 -4.98 -0.96
C GLY A 89 8.23 -5.97 -1.36
N TYR A 90 8.60 -7.25 -1.52
CA TYR A 90 7.67 -8.35 -1.78
C TYR A 90 7.55 -9.22 -0.53
N TYR A 91 6.35 -9.72 -0.24
CA TYR A 91 6.17 -10.95 0.56
C TYR A 91 5.80 -12.06 -0.43
N LEU A 92 6.54 -13.17 -0.39
CA LEU A 92 6.18 -14.44 -1.04
C LEU A 92 5.22 -15.23 -0.15
#